data_AF-A0A0B1T0P3-F1
#
_entry.id   AF-A0A0B1T0P3-F1
#
_cell.length_a   1.000
_cell.length_b   1.000
_cell.length_c   1.000
_cell.angle_alpha   90.00
_cell.angle_beta   90.00
_cell.angle_gamma   90.00
#
_symmetry.space_group_name_H-M   'P 1'
#
loop_
_entity.id
_entity.type
_entity.pdbx_description
1 polymer ?
#
loop_
_entity_poly.entity_id
_entity_poly.type
_entity_poly.pdbx_seq_one_letter_code
_entity_poly.pdbx_strand_id
1 'polypeptide(L)'
;LHVGVFAVVVLLLLYPPDAFVGAGITFDNVACGYLGTSELNVLDFHCRRIVQALSFVICLPFFFMLFLYSARDHAVLFTAHPTRIIHYVALISPFLALAGLAHSLYHSFTHFRSLPAMKKLEAYGYSSREALTNLSIELSRIDAFRHSISNVSRIIITDSWLFYCSRFKFVVVKLSDAQFRVINAEDTMNSLHQALGMNQYLTVAVSLPEDIQNMNFVFKIDNVSMRDLESKLGRDRIEFSPEVQLKMSLTDKFIQAFIGQAKHNPRFDNYVREDLEPCLGCSDKLSNVKLFRQCGGLGVGIDDNMARPACMPCQCRPMWCVSCMARIFLAKQDQSAPTRWLDGNCPCPTCRATFCILDVALLTSFDEDDGGSPSAAREDE
;
A
#
# COMPACT_ATOMS: atom_id res chain seq x y z
N LEU A 1 -2.96 -32.16 26.79
CA LEU A 1 -1.80 -32.03 25.88
C LEU A 1 -2.20 -32.20 24.41
N HIS A 2 -2.75 -33.35 24.00
CA HIS A 2 -3.13 -33.65 22.60
C HIS A 2 -4.08 -32.64 21.94
N VAL A 3 -5.09 -32.14 22.67
CA VAL A 3 -5.97 -31.06 22.18
C VAL A 3 -5.19 -29.80 21.83
N GLY A 4 -4.26 -29.40 22.70
CA GLY A 4 -3.42 -28.21 22.50
C GLY A 4 -2.49 -28.37 21.31
N VAL A 5 -1.85 -29.54 21.17
CA VAL A 5 -0.98 -29.85 20.02
C VAL A 5 -1.78 -29.79 18.71
N PHE A 6 -2.94 -30.44 18.65
CA PHE A 6 -3.80 -30.41 17.47
C PHE A 6 -4.26 -28.99 17.13
N ALA A 7 -4.70 -28.21 18.12
CA ALA A 7 -5.12 -26.83 17.92
C ALA A 7 -3.98 -25.96 17.38
N VAL A 8 -2.76 -26.09 17.89
CA VAL A 8 -1.58 -25.37 17.41
C VAL A 8 -1.28 -25.74 15.95
N VAL A 9 -1.31 -27.03 15.59
CA VAL A 9 -1.08 -27.48 14.21
C VAL A 9 -2.13 -26.90 13.26
N VAL A 10 -3.41 -26.93 13.65
CA VAL A 10 -4.50 -26.35 12.85
C VAL A 10 -4.35 -24.84 12.69
N LEU A 11 -3.99 -24.13 13.77
CA LEU A 11 -3.76 -22.69 13.73
C LEU A 11 -2.57 -22.33 12.83
N LEU A 12 -1.46 -23.07 12.91
CA LEU A 12 -0.29 -22.86 12.03
C LEU A 12 -0.63 -23.14 10.57
N LEU A 13 -1.50 -24.10 10.28
CA LEU A 13 -1.93 -24.39 8.91
C LEU A 13 -2.90 -23.31 8.38
N LEU A 14 -3.86 -22.86 9.20
CA LEU A 14 -4.87 -21.87 8.82
C LEU A 14 -4.36 -20.43 8.85
N TYR A 15 -3.36 -20.13 9.68
CA TYR A 15 -2.75 -18.82 9.86
C TYR A 15 -1.22 -18.97 9.96
N PRO A 16 -0.55 -19.31 8.85
CA PRO A 16 0.88 -19.58 8.87
C PRO A 16 1.67 -18.30 9.19
N PRO A 17 2.62 -18.35 10.14
CA PRO A 17 3.56 -17.26 10.35
C PRO A 17 4.55 -17.17 9.18
N ASP A 18 5.25 -16.05 9.06
CA ASP A 18 6.12 -15.74 7.91
C ASP A 18 7.15 -16.83 7.62
N ALA A 19 7.72 -17.43 8.66
CA ALA A 19 8.68 -18.53 8.53
C ALA A 19 8.09 -19.77 7.81
N PHE A 20 6.81 -20.07 8.04
CA PHE A 20 6.13 -21.20 7.40
C PHE A 20 5.74 -20.87 5.95
N VAL A 21 5.35 -19.62 5.69
CA VAL A 21 5.11 -19.12 4.33
C VAL A 21 6.41 -19.19 3.51
N GLY A 22 7.54 -18.75 4.08
CA GLY A 22 8.85 -18.82 3.44
C GLY A 22 9.34 -20.25 3.20
N ALA A 23 8.99 -21.19 4.08
CA ALA A 23 9.27 -22.62 3.90
C ALA A 23 8.31 -23.32 2.92
N GLY A 24 7.30 -22.63 2.39
CA GLY A 24 6.30 -23.20 1.49
C GLY A 24 5.29 -24.14 2.17
N ILE A 25 5.24 -24.17 3.50
CA ILE A 25 4.27 -24.96 4.26
C ILE A 25 3.02 -24.10 4.45
N THR A 26 2.22 -23.97 3.39
CA THR A 26 0.95 -23.25 3.41
C THR A 26 -0.20 -24.20 3.10
N PHE A 27 -1.38 -23.90 3.64
CA PHE A 27 -2.61 -24.63 3.32
C PHE A 27 -2.81 -24.73 1.80
N ASP A 28 -2.56 -23.63 1.09
CA ASP A 28 -2.72 -23.51 -0.35
C ASP A 28 -1.76 -24.46 -1.11
N ASN A 29 -0.54 -24.67 -0.61
CA ASN A 29 0.44 -25.60 -1.20
C ASN A 29 0.10 -27.07 -0.94
N VAL A 30 -0.41 -27.41 0.25
CA VAL A 30 -0.92 -28.77 0.54
C VAL A 30 -2.10 -29.13 -0.37
N ALA A 31 -2.88 -28.11 -0.72
CA ALA A 31 -4.08 -28.18 -1.53
C ALA A 31 -3.85 -27.95 -3.03
N CYS A 32 -2.61 -27.84 -3.48
CA CYS A 32 -2.26 -27.36 -4.83
C CYS A 32 -2.95 -28.15 -5.96
N GLY A 33 -3.14 -29.46 -5.79
CA GLY A 33 -3.81 -30.31 -6.78
C GLY A 33 -5.28 -29.98 -7.02
N TYR A 34 -6.00 -29.43 -6.03
CA TYR A 34 -7.40 -29.00 -6.18
C TYR A 34 -7.53 -27.54 -6.60
N LEU A 35 -6.66 -26.68 -6.04
CA LEU A 35 -6.63 -25.25 -6.30
C LEU A 35 -6.19 -24.91 -7.73
N GLY A 36 -5.30 -25.71 -8.32
CA GLY A 36 -4.73 -25.44 -9.64
C GLY A 36 -3.72 -24.28 -9.61
N THR A 37 -3.37 -23.78 -10.80
CA THR A 37 -2.41 -22.68 -10.94
C THR A 37 -3.09 -21.31 -10.80
N SER A 38 -2.49 -20.44 -9.98
CA SER A 38 -3.03 -19.10 -9.73
C SER A 38 -3.03 -18.19 -10.97
N GLU A 39 -2.30 -18.53 -12.03
CA GLU A 39 -2.03 -17.63 -13.16
C GLU A 39 -3.11 -17.63 -14.25
N LEU A 40 -3.84 -18.74 -14.42
CA LEU A 40 -4.79 -18.89 -15.52
C LEU A 40 -6.21 -18.45 -15.16
N ASN A 41 -6.66 -18.69 -13.92
CA ASN A 41 -8.03 -18.36 -13.48
C ASN A 41 -8.02 -17.89 -12.03
N VAL A 42 -7.58 -16.65 -11.79
CA VAL A 42 -7.40 -16.12 -10.42
C VAL A 42 -8.71 -16.10 -9.62
N LEU A 43 -9.85 -15.82 -10.27
CA LEU A 43 -11.17 -15.83 -9.63
C LEU A 43 -11.59 -17.24 -9.19
N ASP A 44 -11.43 -18.22 -10.09
CA ASP A 44 -11.73 -19.64 -9.82
C ASP A 44 -10.87 -20.18 -8.68
N PHE A 45 -9.58 -19.84 -8.69
CA PHE A 45 -8.63 -20.18 -7.64
C PHE A 45 -9.10 -19.67 -6.26
N HIS A 46 -9.54 -18.41 -6.17
CA HIS A 46 -10.02 -17.86 -4.91
C HIS A 46 -11.34 -18.49 -4.43
N CYS A 47 -12.26 -18.79 -5.35
CA CYS A 47 -13.49 -19.50 -5.03
C CYS A 47 -13.22 -20.92 -4.50
N ARG A 48 -12.37 -21.70 -5.18
CA ARG A 48 -11.91 -23.02 -4.72
C ARG A 48 -11.26 -22.95 -3.35
N ARG A 49 -10.41 -21.94 -3.13
CA ARG A 49 -9.71 -21.73 -1.86
C ARG A 49 -10.66 -21.59 -0.68
N ILE A 50 -11.73 -20.81 -0.81
CA ILE A 50 -12.70 -20.63 0.27
C ILE A 50 -13.47 -21.92 0.53
N VAL A 51 -13.98 -22.55 -0.54
CA VAL A 51 -14.74 -23.79 -0.42
C VAL A 51 -13.91 -24.86 0.25
N GLN A 52 -12.64 -24.96 -0.10
CA GLN A 52 -11.73 -25.91 0.53
C GLN A 52 -11.41 -25.56 1.98
N ALA A 53 -11.20 -24.29 2.30
CA ALA A 53 -10.97 -23.86 3.68
C ALA A 53 -12.18 -24.15 4.57
N LEU A 54 -13.40 -23.89 4.08
CA LEU A 54 -14.64 -24.21 4.79
C LEU A 54 -14.83 -25.73 4.94
N SER A 55 -14.61 -26.48 3.87
CA SER A 55 -14.69 -27.94 3.89
C SER A 55 -13.68 -28.53 4.88
N PHE A 56 -12.46 -28.01 4.91
CA PHE A 56 -11.44 -28.42 5.87
C PHE A 56 -11.87 -28.14 7.31
N VAL A 57 -12.43 -26.97 7.60
CA VAL A 57 -12.96 -26.62 8.93
C VAL A 57 -14.09 -27.56 9.34
N ILE A 58 -15.00 -27.92 8.42
CA ILE A 58 -16.06 -28.90 8.68
C ILE A 58 -15.47 -30.29 8.99
N CYS A 59 -14.37 -30.66 8.36
CA CYS A 59 -13.67 -31.93 8.59
C CYS A 59 -12.78 -31.96 9.86
N LEU A 60 -12.52 -30.81 10.51
CA LEU A 60 -11.61 -30.75 11.67
C LEU A 60 -11.96 -31.72 12.81
N PRO A 61 -13.25 -31.90 13.20
CA PRO A 61 -13.60 -32.87 14.23
C PRO A 61 -13.17 -34.29 13.88
N PHE A 62 -13.26 -34.69 12.60
CA PHE A 62 -12.81 -36.00 12.15
C PHE A 62 -11.29 -36.14 12.21
N PHE A 63 -10.55 -35.12 11.74
CA PHE A 63 -9.09 -35.13 11.84
C PHE A 63 -8.61 -35.18 13.28
N PHE A 64 -9.31 -34.53 14.20
CA PHE A 64 -9.02 -34.61 15.62
C PHE A 64 -9.22 -36.02 16.18
N MET A 65 -10.31 -36.71 15.81
CA MET A 65 -10.55 -38.09 16.25
C MET A 65 -9.54 -39.07 15.65
N LEU A 66 -9.14 -38.87 14.39
CA LEU A 66 -8.08 -39.66 13.75
C LEU A 66 -6.71 -39.44 14.43
N PHE A 67 -6.41 -38.21 14.84
CA PHE A 67 -5.20 -37.88 15.58
C PHE A 67 -5.17 -38.58 16.95
N LEU A 68 -6.27 -38.54 17.70
CA LEU A 68 -6.38 -39.24 18.99
C LEU A 68 -6.28 -40.77 18.84
N TYR A 69 -6.88 -41.33 17.79
CA TYR A 69 -6.75 -42.75 17.47
C TYR A 69 -5.29 -43.13 17.20
N SER A 70 -4.59 -42.33 16.39
CA SER A 70 -3.19 -42.55 16.02
C SER A 70 -2.23 -42.40 17.21
N ALA A 71 -2.54 -41.49 18.14
CA ALA A 71 -1.78 -41.30 19.37
C ALA A 71 -1.93 -42.46 20.38
N ARG A 72 -2.78 -43.47 20.11
CA ARG A 72 -3.05 -44.65 20.96
C ARG A 72 -3.53 -44.38 22.39
N ASP A 73 -3.77 -43.14 22.78
CA ASP A 73 -4.25 -42.75 24.12
C ASP A 73 -5.68 -43.22 24.43
N HIS A 74 -6.46 -43.54 23.40
CA HIS A 74 -7.86 -43.96 23.54
C HIS A 74 -8.15 -45.17 22.65
N ALA A 75 -7.66 -46.34 23.06
CA ALA A 75 -7.83 -47.62 22.35
C ALA A 75 -9.30 -48.03 22.08
N VAL A 76 -10.28 -47.34 22.70
CA VAL A 76 -11.72 -47.63 22.56
C VAL A 76 -12.50 -46.36 22.16
N LEU A 77 -12.01 -45.61 21.17
CA LEU A 77 -12.66 -44.37 20.72
C LEU A 77 -13.97 -44.62 19.95
N PHE A 78 -14.03 -45.71 19.17
CA PHE A 78 -15.18 -46.13 18.37
C PHE A 78 -15.88 -47.31 19.06
N THR A 79 -16.94 -47.00 19.81
CA THR A 79 -17.76 -48.00 20.52
C THR A 79 -19.18 -48.04 19.98
N ALA A 80 -19.76 -49.24 19.87
CA ALA A 80 -21.18 -49.40 19.53
C ALA A 80 -22.14 -48.83 20.60
N HIS A 81 -21.68 -48.71 21.86
CA HIS A 81 -22.45 -48.17 22.97
C HIS A 81 -21.79 -46.90 23.53
N PRO A 82 -22.19 -45.70 23.07
CA PRO A 82 -21.60 -44.45 23.51
C PRO A 82 -22.05 -44.11 24.94
N THR A 83 -21.10 -44.06 25.88
CA THR A 83 -21.33 -43.68 27.28
C THR A 83 -20.74 -42.30 27.64
N ARG A 84 -19.82 -41.78 26.82
CA ARG A 84 -19.13 -40.51 27.04
C ARG A 84 -19.30 -39.59 25.83
N ILE A 85 -19.24 -38.28 26.04
CA ILE A 85 -19.37 -37.25 24.98
C ILE A 85 -18.39 -37.51 23.83
N ILE A 86 -17.17 -37.97 24.13
CA ILE A 86 -16.15 -38.29 23.11
C ILE A 86 -16.59 -39.40 22.14
N HIS A 87 -17.38 -40.38 22.59
CA HIS A 87 -17.90 -41.44 21.70
C HIS A 87 -18.99 -40.92 20.76
N TYR A 88 -19.82 -39.98 21.22
CA TYR A 88 -20.80 -39.31 20.35
C TYR A 88 -20.11 -38.43 19.30
N VAL A 89 -19.07 -37.68 19.69
CA VAL A 89 -18.25 -36.90 18.75
C VAL A 89 -17.53 -37.83 17.76
N ALA A 90 -17.02 -38.97 18.22
CA ALA A 90 -16.39 -39.98 17.35
C ALA A 90 -17.35 -40.48 16.28
N LEU A 91 -18.61 -40.76 16.66
CA LEU A 91 -19.64 -41.27 15.76
C LEU A 91 -20.11 -40.22 14.74
N ILE A 92 -20.22 -38.95 15.16
CA ILE A 92 -20.68 -37.84 14.31
C ILE A 92 -19.58 -37.38 13.35
N SER A 93 -18.31 -37.48 13.75
CA SER A 93 -17.18 -36.93 13.01
C SER A 93 -17.05 -37.40 11.55
N PRO A 94 -17.29 -38.68 11.17
CA PRO A 94 -17.23 -39.13 9.78
C PRO A 94 -18.36 -38.54 8.94
N PHE A 95 -19.54 -38.32 9.52
CA PHE A 95 -20.64 -37.65 8.82
C PHE A 95 -20.32 -36.19 8.52
N LEU A 96 -19.63 -35.50 9.45
CA LEU A 96 -19.12 -34.15 9.19
C LEU A 96 -18.07 -34.15 8.08
N ALA A 97 -17.15 -35.13 8.07
CA ALA A 97 -16.17 -35.26 6.99
C ALA A 97 -16.85 -35.50 5.62
N LEU A 98 -17.87 -36.35 5.58
CA LEU A 98 -18.67 -36.59 4.37
C LEU A 98 -19.42 -35.33 3.94
N ALA A 99 -19.98 -34.56 4.89
CA ALA A 99 -20.63 -33.29 4.62
C ALA A 99 -19.65 -32.24 4.06
N GLY A 100 -18.43 -32.17 4.58
CA GLY A 100 -17.36 -31.31 4.05
C GLY A 100 -16.97 -31.69 2.62
N LEU A 101 -16.83 -32.98 2.33
CA LEU A 101 -16.57 -33.45 0.97
C LEU A 101 -17.74 -33.14 0.03
N ALA A 102 -18.96 -33.42 0.46
CA ALA A 102 -20.18 -33.14 -0.30
C ALA A 102 -20.32 -31.64 -0.59
N HIS A 103 -19.98 -30.77 0.39
CA HIS A 103 -19.94 -29.32 0.21
C HIS A 103 -18.93 -28.91 -0.86
N SER A 104 -17.70 -29.45 -0.80
CA SER A 104 -16.68 -29.17 -1.82
C SER A 104 -17.11 -29.59 -3.22
N LEU A 105 -17.69 -30.78 -3.36
CA LEU A 105 -18.18 -31.30 -4.64
C LEU A 105 -19.36 -30.48 -5.16
N TYR A 106 -20.33 -30.17 -4.31
CA TYR A 106 -21.50 -29.36 -4.66
C TYR A 106 -21.08 -28.00 -5.22
N HIS A 107 -20.16 -27.30 -4.56
CA HIS A 107 -19.67 -26.01 -5.03
C HIS A 107 -18.83 -26.11 -6.31
N SER A 108 -18.06 -27.20 -6.46
CA SER A 108 -17.30 -27.46 -7.69
C SER A 108 -18.20 -27.72 -8.89
N PHE A 109 -19.31 -28.47 -8.72
CA PHE A 109 -20.27 -28.75 -9.79
C PHE A 109 -21.18 -27.58 -10.12
N THR A 110 -21.48 -26.71 -9.14
CA THR A 110 -22.32 -25.52 -9.34
C THR A 110 -21.52 -24.29 -9.80
N HIS A 111 -20.23 -24.43 -10.12
CA HIS A 111 -19.34 -23.33 -10.47
C HIS A 111 -19.41 -22.18 -9.45
N PHE A 112 -19.46 -22.52 -8.17
CA PHE A 112 -19.41 -21.57 -7.05
C PHE A 112 -20.56 -20.55 -6.99
N ARG A 113 -21.67 -20.76 -7.71
CA ARG A 113 -22.82 -19.84 -7.79
C ARG A 113 -23.37 -19.38 -6.44
N SER A 114 -23.39 -20.27 -5.45
CA SER A 114 -23.93 -19.99 -4.13
C SER A 114 -23.04 -19.10 -3.26
N LEU A 115 -21.79 -18.85 -3.65
CA LEU A 115 -20.89 -17.95 -2.91
C LEU A 115 -21.40 -16.50 -2.95
N PRO A 116 -21.31 -15.74 -1.84
CA PRO A 116 -21.76 -14.35 -1.79
C PRO A 116 -21.15 -13.47 -2.89
N ALA A 117 -19.85 -13.63 -3.17
CA ALA A 117 -19.16 -12.92 -4.24
C ALA A 117 -19.79 -13.19 -5.63
N MET A 118 -20.14 -14.45 -5.91
CA MET A 118 -20.73 -14.82 -7.20
C MET A 118 -22.17 -14.30 -7.33
N LYS A 119 -22.95 -14.33 -6.24
CA LYS A 119 -24.29 -13.71 -6.20
C LYS A 119 -24.23 -12.20 -6.42
N LYS A 120 -23.21 -11.53 -5.86
CA LYS A 120 -23.01 -10.09 -6.07
C LYS A 120 -22.65 -9.77 -7.52
N LEU A 121 -21.82 -10.60 -8.15
CA LEU A 121 -21.50 -10.49 -9.58
C LEU A 121 -22.73 -10.72 -10.47
N GLU A 122 -23.58 -11.67 -10.10
CA GLU A 122 -24.86 -11.91 -10.77
C GLU A 122 -25.80 -10.70 -10.63
N ALA A 123 -25.84 -10.05 -9.47
CA ALA A 123 -26.58 -8.80 -9.27
C ALA A 123 -26.06 -7.63 -10.14
N TYR A 124 -24.78 -7.64 -10.51
CA TYR A 124 -24.21 -6.70 -11.49
C TYR A 124 -24.46 -7.09 -12.96
N GLY A 125 -25.16 -8.20 -13.22
CA GLY A 125 -25.53 -8.66 -14.55
C GLY A 125 -24.54 -9.63 -15.21
N TYR A 126 -23.54 -10.12 -14.48
CA TYR A 126 -22.57 -11.09 -15.01
C TYR A 126 -23.04 -12.52 -14.77
N SER A 127 -23.05 -13.36 -15.81
CA SER A 127 -23.22 -14.79 -15.60
C SER A 127 -21.98 -15.38 -14.92
N SER A 128 -22.15 -16.47 -14.17
CA SER A 128 -21.03 -17.06 -13.40
C SER A 128 -19.83 -17.44 -14.27
N ARG A 129 -20.06 -17.84 -15.54
CA ARG A 129 -18.99 -18.21 -16.47
C ARG A 129 -18.28 -17.00 -17.05
N GLU A 130 -19.02 -15.98 -17.46
CA GLU A 130 -18.45 -14.72 -17.97
C GLU A 130 -17.68 -13.99 -16.88
N ALA A 131 -18.17 -14.02 -15.64
CA ALA A 131 -17.45 -13.50 -14.48
C ALA A 131 -16.09 -14.20 -14.31
N LEU A 132 -16.07 -15.54 -14.37
CA LEU A 132 -14.84 -16.32 -14.22
C LEU A 132 -13.81 -16.05 -15.32
N THR A 133 -14.23 -15.75 -16.55
CA THR A 133 -13.30 -15.47 -17.66
C THR A 133 -12.92 -13.99 -17.76
N ASN A 134 -13.89 -13.07 -17.68
CA ASN A 134 -13.62 -11.65 -17.92
C ASN A 134 -12.92 -11.01 -16.71
N LEU A 135 -13.40 -11.29 -15.50
CA LEU A 135 -12.76 -10.74 -14.30
C LEU A 135 -11.44 -11.43 -13.99
N SER A 136 -11.22 -12.69 -14.40
CA SER A 136 -9.90 -13.31 -14.21
C SER A 136 -8.83 -12.66 -15.09
N ILE A 137 -9.19 -12.27 -16.33
CA ILE A 137 -8.33 -11.48 -17.21
C ILE A 137 -8.09 -10.08 -16.62
N GLU A 138 -9.11 -9.44 -16.06
CA GLU A 138 -8.92 -8.14 -15.42
C GLU A 138 -8.05 -8.25 -14.16
N LEU A 139 -8.21 -9.32 -13.39
CA LEU A 139 -7.42 -9.59 -12.18
C LEU A 139 -5.98 -10.03 -12.49
N SER A 140 -5.68 -10.45 -13.73
CA SER A 140 -4.31 -10.77 -14.17
C SER A 140 -3.59 -9.57 -14.79
N ARG A 141 -4.25 -8.42 -14.97
CA ARG A 141 -3.60 -7.19 -15.45
C ARG A 141 -2.47 -6.78 -14.51
N ILE A 142 -1.38 -6.34 -15.13
CA ILE A 142 -0.14 -5.91 -14.46
C ILE A 142 -0.38 -4.61 -13.67
N ASP A 143 -1.28 -3.76 -14.16
CA ASP A 143 -1.61 -2.46 -13.55
C ASP A 143 -2.60 -2.57 -12.36
N ALA A 144 -2.86 -3.77 -11.86
CA ALA A 144 -3.68 -3.94 -10.67
C ALA A 144 -2.86 -3.60 -9.41
N PHE A 145 -3.38 -2.68 -8.58
CA PHE A 145 -2.80 -2.41 -7.27
C PHE A 145 -3.03 -3.63 -6.36
N ARG A 146 -1.96 -4.18 -5.79
CA ARG A 146 -2.00 -5.38 -4.94
C ARG A 146 -1.33 -5.08 -3.61
N HIS A 147 -2.09 -5.19 -2.53
CA HIS A 147 -1.56 -4.99 -1.18
C HIS A 147 -1.85 -6.20 -0.29
N SER A 148 -0.83 -6.70 0.40
CA SER A 148 -0.97 -7.79 1.38
C SER A 148 -1.30 -7.20 2.74
N ILE A 149 -2.52 -7.46 3.22
CA ILE A 149 -2.98 -7.01 4.54
C ILE A 149 -2.43 -7.95 5.63
N SER A 150 -2.33 -9.23 5.31
CA SER A 150 -1.67 -10.26 6.13
C SER A 150 -1.19 -11.39 5.22
N ASN A 151 -0.55 -12.40 5.80
CA ASN A 151 -0.14 -13.62 5.08
C ASN A 151 -1.31 -14.38 4.42
N VAL A 152 -2.54 -14.07 4.84
CA VAL A 152 -3.74 -14.82 4.44
C VAL A 152 -4.78 -13.95 3.75
N SER A 153 -4.61 -12.63 3.80
CA SER A 153 -5.55 -11.65 3.25
C SER A 153 -4.85 -10.63 2.38
N ARG A 154 -5.38 -10.43 1.18
CA ARG A 154 -4.89 -9.48 0.19
C ARG A 154 -6.04 -8.65 -0.37
N ILE A 155 -5.74 -7.41 -0.70
CA ILE A 155 -6.62 -6.52 -1.46
C ILE A 155 -6.03 -6.36 -2.87
N ILE A 156 -6.89 -6.40 -3.87
CA ILE A 156 -6.55 -6.19 -5.27
C ILE A 156 -7.53 -5.16 -5.82
N ILE A 157 -7.01 -4.09 -6.40
CA ILE A 157 -7.80 -3.01 -6.98
C ILE A 157 -7.42 -2.91 -8.46
N THR A 158 -8.41 -3.13 -9.32
CA THR A 158 -8.29 -2.93 -10.77
C THR A 158 -8.92 -1.59 -11.16
N ASP A 159 -9.04 -1.32 -12.45
CA ASP A 159 -9.63 -0.06 -12.94
C ASP A 159 -11.12 0.05 -12.59
N SER A 160 -11.83 -1.08 -12.57
CA SER A 160 -13.29 -1.12 -12.38
C SER A 160 -13.75 -1.89 -11.15
N TRP A 161 -12.87 -2.66 -10.50
CA TRP A 161 -13.26 -3.58 -9.44
C TRP A 161 -12.34 -3.52 -8.23
N LEU A 162 -12.94 -3.80 -7.08
CA LEU A 162 -12.26 -4.05 -5.82
C LEU A 162 -12.47 -5.51 -5.42
N PHE A 163 -11.36 -6.18 -5.11
CA PHE A 163 -11.33 -7.55 -4.62
C PHE A 163 -10.66 -7.59 -3.26
N TYR A 164 -11.35 -8.16 -2.28
CA TYR A 164 -10.75 -8.53 -1.00
C TYR A 164 -10.72 -10.05 -0.89
N CYS A 165 -9.52 -10.63 -0.93
CA CYS A 165 -9.32 -12.07 -0.90
C CYS A 165 -8.69 -12.48 0.43
N SER A 166 -9.48 -13.13 1.29
CA SER A 166 -9.02 -13.80 2.51
C SER A 166 -9.15 -15.33 2.36
N ARG A 167 -8.84 -16.07 3.43
CA ARG A 167 -9.04 -17.52 3.48
C ARG A 167 -10.51 -17.92 3.60
N PHE A 168 -11.28 -17.13 4.35
CA PHE A 168 -12.69 -17.42 4.64
C PHE A 168 -13.66 -16.40 4.05
N LYS A 169 -13.15 -15.28 3.54
CA LYS A 169 -13.94 -14.19 2.97
C LYS A 169 -13.42 -13.85 1.59
N PHE A 170 -14.33 -13.64 0.66
CA PHE A 170 -14.02 -13.09 -0.65
C PHE A 170 -15.12 -12.12 -1.02
N VAL A 171 -14.72 -10.88 -1.23
CA VAL A 171 -15.61 -9.77 -1.56
C VAL A 171 -15.21 -9.27 -2.93
N VAL A 172 -16.21 -9.08 -3.79
CA VAL A 172 -16.06 -8.51 -5.12
C VAL A 172 -17.12 -7.43 -5.28
N VAL A 173 -16.68 -6.20 -5.52
CA VAL A 173 -17.56 -5.05 -5.75
C VAL A 173 -17.00 -4.18 -6.85
N LYS A 174 -17.89 -3.45 -7.54
CA LYS A 174 -17.43 -2.38 -8.43
C LYS A 174 -16.69 -1.34 -7.62
N LEU A 175 -15.63 -0.83 -8.20
CA LEU A 175 -14.80 0.17 -7.54
C LEU A 175 -15.59 1.45 -7.26
N SER A 176 -16.54 1.82 -8.11
CA SER A 176 -17.46 2.96 -7.94
C SER A 176 -18.30 2.90 -6.66
N ASP A 177 -18.62 1.69 -6.20
CA ASP A 177 -19.55 1.48 -5.09
C ASP A 177 -18.81 1.35 -3.75
N ALA A 178 -17.47 1.34 -3.78
CA ALA A 178 -16.63 1.28 -2.60
C ALA A 178 -16.11 2.67 -2.22
N GLN A 179 -16.13 2.98 -0.93
CA GLN A 179 -15.60 4.22 -0.37
C GLN A 179 -14.38 3.93 0.50
N PHE A 180 -13.33 4.75 0.34
CA PHE A 180 -12.08 4.63 1.08
C PHE A 180 -11.95 5.79 2.04
N ARG A 181 -11.73 5.51 3.32
CA ARG A 181 -11.51 6.54 4.34
C ARG A 181 -10.28 6.25 5.17
N VAL A 182 -9.36 7.19 5.27
CA VAL A 182 -8.21 7.11 6.18
C VAL A 182 -8.65 7.54 7.57
N ILE A 183 -8.64 6.61 8.52
CA ILE A 183 -9.19 6.81 9.86
C ILE A 183 -8.12 7.10 10.92
N ASN A 184 -6.91 6.57 10.75
CA ASN A 184 -5.83 6.72 11.72
C ASN A 184 -4.47 6.68 11.02
N ALA A 185 -3.46 7.27 11.66
CA ALA A 185 -2.08 7.23 11.20
C ALA A 185 -1.14 7.02 12.40
N GLU A 186 -0.49 5.87 12.45
CA GLU A 186 0.38 5.45 13.54
C GLU A 186 1.85 5.50 13.11
N ASP A 187 2.72 6.07 13.95
CA ASP A 187 4.17 6.01 13.70
C ASP A 187 4.76 4.72 14.27
N THR A 188 5.53 4.00 13.46
CA THR A 188 6.33 2.89 13.99
C THR A 188 7.61 3.43 14.60
N MET A 189 7.73 3.39 15.93
CA MET A 189 8.96 3.73 16.65
C MET A 189 9.97 2.57 16.63
N ASN A 190 10.39 2.12 15.44
CA ASN A 190 11.53 1.22 15.35
C ASN A 190 12.82 2.05 15.26
N SER A 191 13.64 1.97 16.30
CA SER A 191 14.91 2.71 16.45
C SER A 191 15.90 2.51 15.29
N LEU A 192 15.78 1.41 14.53
CA LEU A 192 16.60 1.14 13.35
C LEU A 192 16.18 1.95 12.10
N HIS A 193 14.91 2.37 12.01
CA HIS A 193 14.34 3.07 10.84
C HIS A 193 14.34 4.60 11.00
N GLN A 194 14.82 5.11 12.12
CA GLN A 194 14.90 6.55 12.39
C GLN A 194 15.83 7.28 11.41
N ALA A 195 16.81 6.58 10.82
CA ALA A 195 17.73 7.12 9.83
C ALA A 195 17.11 7.30 8.42
N LEU A 196 15.98 6.65 8.11
CA LEU A 196 15.33 6.68 6.79
C LEU A 196 14.03 7.49 6.75
N GLY A 197 13.61 8.07 7.88
CA GLY A 197 12.58 9.11 7.94
C GLY A 197 11.17 8.67 7.51
N MET A 198 10.86 7.37 7.47
CA MET A 198 9.58 6.86 6.99
C MET A 198 9.23 5.58 7.74
N ASN A 199 8.04 5.57 8.35
CA ASN A 199 7.08 4.46 8.33
C ASN A 199 5.92 4.86 9.25
N GLN A 200 5.14 5.85 8.79
CA GLN A 200 3.79 6.05 9.29
C GLN A 200 2.92 4.99 8.60
N TYR A 201 2.20 4.21 9.39
CA TYR A 201 1.19 3.29 8.91
C TYR A 201 -0.17 3.98 8.98
N LEU A 202 -0.80 4.09 7.83
CA LEU A 202 -2.14 4.62 7.66
C LEU A 202 -3.13 3.47 7.78
N THR A 203 -4.18 3.69 8.55
CA THR A 203 -5.29 2.76 8.68
C THR A 203 -6.42 3.22 7.76
N VAL A 204 -6.69 2.43 6.73
CA VAL A 204 -7.71 2.72 5.71
C VAL A 204 -8.91 1.83 5.96
N ALA A 205 -10.06 2.45 6.19
CA ALA A 205 -11.37 1.81 6.27
C ALA A 205 -12.00 1.78 4.88
N VAL A 206 -12.47 0.59 4.48
CA VAL A 206 -13.20 0.38 3.23
C VAL A 206 -14.66 0.15 3.57
N SER A 207 -15.52 1.06 3.11
CA SER A 207 -16.97 0.96 3.24
C SER A 207 -17.54 0.38 1.95
N LEU A 208 -18.25 -0.74 2.09
CA LEU A 208 -18.89 -1.46 1.01
C LEU A 208 -20.37 -1.04 0.88
N PRO A 209 -21.04 -1.40 -0.23
CA PRO A 209 -22.44 -1.06 -0.45
C PRO A 209 -23.38 -1.66 0.61
N GLU A 210 -24.56 -1.07 0.78
CA GLU A 210 -25.52 -1.40 1.86
C GLU A 210 -25.86 -2.90 1.95
N ASP A 211 -25.91 -3.62 0.83
CA ASP A 211 -26.24 -5.04 0.80
C ASP A 211 -25.16 -5.96 1.41
N ILE A 212 -23.92 -5.48 1.54
CA ILE A 212 -22.79 -6.22 2.12
C ILE A 212 -22.01 -5.40 3.15
N GLN A 213 -22.64 -4.42 3.77
CA GLN A 213 -22.02 -3.52 4.76
C GLN A 213 -21.42 -4.28 5.97
N ASN A 214 -21.97 -5.45 6.30
CA ASN A 214 -21.44 -6.35 7.33
C ASN A 214 -20.05 -6.93 6.98
N MET A 215 -19.58 -6.76 5.76
CA MET A 215 -18.27 -7.20 5.29
C MET A 215 -17.25 -6.06 5.20
N ASN A 216 -17.57 -4.86 5.69
CA ASN A 216 -16.63 -3.75 5.81
C ASN A 216 -15.36 -4.20 6.53
N PHE A 217 -14.22 -3.70 6.05
CA PHE A 217 -12.93 -4.09 6.58
C PHE A 217 -11.98 -2.90 6.64
N VAL A 218 -10.94 -3.06 7.43
CA VAL A 218 -9.92 -2.05 7.66
C VAL A 218 -8.57 -2.70 7.43
N PHE A 219 -7.64 -1.96 6.84
CA PHE A 219 -6.27 -2.44 6.66
C PHE A 219 -5.25 -1.35 6.91
N LYS A 220 -4.03 -1.78 7.26
CA LYS A 220 -2.88 -0.88 7.42
C LYS A 220 -2.06 -0.86 6.13
N ILE A 221 -1.62 0.33 5.75
CA ILE A 221 -0.77 0.59 4.59
C ILE A 221 0.33 1.57 4.99
N ASP A 222 1.51 1.45 4.42
CA ASP A 222 2.60 2.40 4.63
C ASP A 222 2.46 3.61 3.70
N ASN A 223 3.25 4.66 3.96
CA ASN A 223 3.22 5.87 3.15
C ASN A 223 3.58 5.64 1.66
N VAL A 224 4.41 4.63 1.34
CA VAL A 224 4.78 4.34 -0.05
C VAL A 224 3.60 3.73 -0.79
N SER A 225 3.03 2.63 -0.28
CA SER A 225 1.88 2.00 -0.94
C SER A 225 0.62 2.88 -0.88
N MET A 226 0.52 3.83 0.06
CA MET A 226 -0.55 4.83 0.04
C MET A 226 -0.47 5.73 -1.19
N ARG A 227 0.74 6.12 -1.62
CA ARG A 227 0.92 6.92 -2.85
C ARG A 227 0.50 6.13 -4.08
N ASP A 228 0.82 4.84 -4.11
CA ASP A 228 0.39 3.94 -5.18
C ASP A 228 -1.15 3.81 -5.20
N LEU A 229 -1.77 3.68 -4.03
CA LEU A 229 -3.22 3.66 -3.86
C LEU A 229 -3.88 4.97 -4.32
N GLU A 230 -3.32 6.12 -3.96
CA GLU A 230 -3.76 7.44 -4.41
C GLU A 230 -3.63 7.58 -5.94
N SER A 231 -2.54 7.08 -6.52
CA SER A 231 -2.34 7.12 -7.96
C SER A 231 -3.37 6.27 -8.71
N LYS A 232 -3.82 5.15 -8.12
CA LYS A 232 -4.82 4.26 -8.71
C LYS A 232 -6.26 4.76 -8.54
N LEU A 233 -6.60 5.32 -7.38
CA LEU A 233 -7.98 5.74 -7.06
C LEU A 233 -8.28 7.19 -7.46
N GLY A 234 -7.25 8.04 -7.58
CA GLY A 234 -7.39 9.48 -7.61
C GLY A 234 -7.61 10.07 -6.21
N ARG A 235 -7.17 11.32 -6.00
CA ARG A 235 -7.23 11.99 -4.69
C ARG A 235 -8.66 12.18 -4.18
N ASP A 236 -9.61 12.40 -5.08
CA ASP A 236 -11.00 12.75 -4.73
C ASP A 236 -11.81 11.57 -4.17
N ARG A 237 -11.29 10.34 -4.29
CA ARG A 237 -11.98 9.12 -3.84
C ARG A 237 -11.53 8.62 -2.47
N ILE A 238 -10.56 9.27 -1.87
CA ILE A 238 -10.01 8.91 -0.56
C ILE A 238 -10.36 10.03 0.42
N GLU A 239 -11.28 9.73 1.34
CA GLU A 239 -11.64 10.66 2.40
C GLU A 239 -10.63 10.58 3.54
N PHE A 240 -10.12 11.73 3.99
CA PHE A 240 -9.28 11.79 5.19
C PHE A 240 -10.13 12.19 6.38
N SER A 241 -10.05 11.42 7.47
CA SER A 241 -10.61 11.85 8.75
C SER A 241 -9.90 13.15 9.19
N PRO A 242 -10.62 14.14 9.76
CA PRO A 242 -10.02 15.40 10.21
C PRO A 242 -8.92 15.21 11.26
N GLU A 243 -8.91 14.06 11.93
CA GLU A 243 -7.92 13.67 12.94
C GLU A 243 -6.61 13.15 12.35
N VAL A 244 -6.59 12.81 11.06
CA VAL A 244 -5.42 12.24 10.39
C VAL A 244 -4.59 13.33 9.74
N GLN A 245 -3.46 13.65 10.38
CA GLN A 245 -2.40 14.44 9.75
C GLN A 245 -1.36 13.49 9.14
N LEU A 246 -1.35 13.41 7.80
CA LEU A 246 -0.27 12.78 7.06
C LEU A 246 1.03 13.52 7.38
N LYS A 247 2.01 12.81 7.95
CA LYS A 247 3.34 13.39 8.12
C LYS A 247 4.02 13.40 6.75
N MET A 248 4.19 14.59 6.19
CA MET A 248 5.11 14.80 5.08
C MET A 248 6.47 14.17 5.40
N SER A 249 7.09 13.52 4.41
CA SER A 249 8.44 12.99 4.56
C SER A 249 9.41 14.11 4.96
N LEU A 250 10.50 13.79 5.66
CA LEU A 250 11.53 14.79 5.99
C LEU A 250 12.07 15.47 4.72
N THR A 251 12.16 14.74 3.61
CA THR A 251 12.47 15.25 2.28
C THR A 251 11.45 16.28 1.80
N ASP A 252 10.16 15.98 1.88
CA ASP A 252 9.11 16.92 1.44
C ASP A 252 9.06 18.15 2.35
N LYS A 253 9.25 17.98 3.66
CA LYS A 253 9.37 19.09 4.62
C LYS A 253 10.57 19.98 4.29
N PHE A 254 11.70 19.37 3.96
CA PHE A 254 12.88 20.09 3.53
C PHE A 254 12.62 20.84 2.22
N ILE A 255 12.02 20.20 1.21
CA ILE A 255 11.69 20.85 -0.08
C ILE A 255 10.76 22.04 0.16
N GLN A 256 9.73 21.92 0.99
CA GLN A 256 8.87 23.05 1.35
C GLN A 256 9.62 24.15 2.08
N ALA A 257 10.46 23.81 3.05
CA ALA A 257 11.26 24.79 3.79
C ALA A 257 12.26 25.51 2.86
N PHE A 258 12.89 24.78 1.94
CA PHE A 258 13.80 25.30 0.91
C PHE A 258 13.08 26.25 -0.04
N ILE A 259 11.91 25.85 -0.56
CA ILE A 259 11.09 26.71 -1.43
C ILE A 259 10.62 27.95 -0.66
N GLY A 260 10.17 27.76 0.59
CA GLY A 260 9.75 28.84 1.48
C GLY A 260 10.86 29.86 1.68
N GLN A 261 12.09 29.42 1.96
CA GLN A 261 13.24 30.30 2.07
C GLN A 261 13.58 30.97 0.73
N ALA A 262 13.57 30.23 -0.38
CA ALA A 262 13.85 30.77 -1.71
C ALA A 262 12.83 31.83 -2.16
N LYS A 263 11.57 31.76 -1.71
CA LYS A 263 10.55 32.79 -1.94
C LYS A 263 10.87 34.13 -1.27
N HIS A 264 11.66 34.13 -0.19
CA HIS A 264 12.10 35.35 0.50
C HIS A 264 13.37 35.96 -0.13
N ASN A 265 14.07 35.21 -0.99
CA ASN A 265 15.25 35.72 -1.68
C ASN A 265 14.84 36.65 -2.84
N PRO A 266 15.64 37.69 -3.15
CA PRO A 266 15.44 38.51 -4.33
C PRO A 266 15.27 37.68 -5.62
N ARG A 267 14.23 38.03 -6.39
CA ARG A 267 13.90 37.40 -7.67
C ARG A 267 14.91 37.79 -8.76
N PHE A 268 14.94 37.00 -9.83
CA PHE A 268 15.80 37.24 -10.99
C PHE A 268 14.97 37.49 -12.25
N ASP A 269 15.11 38.68 -12.82
CA ASP A 269 14.14 39.22 -13.80
C ASP A 269 14.61 39.11 -15.27
N ASN A 270 15.82 38.61 -15.53
CA ASN A 270 16.40 38.65 -16.88
C ASN A 270 16.06 37.44 -17.78
N TYR A 271 14.99 36.70 -17.49
CA TYR A 271 14.54 35.59 -18.33
C TYR A 271 13.05 35.71 -18.61
N VAL A 272 12.70 35.58 -19.89
CA VAL A 272 11.31 35.50 -20.35
C VAL A 272 10.90 34.03 -20.43
N ARG A 273 9.60 33.77 -20.24
CA ARG A 273 9.05 32.42 -20.11
C ARG A 273 9.27 31.56 -21.37
N GLU A 274 9.19 32.17 -22.55
CA GLU A 274 9.29 31.49 -23.85
C GLU A 274 10.69 30.90 -24.10
N ASP A 275 11.73 31.44 -23.43
CA ASP A 275 13.11 30.97 -23.56
C ASP A 275 13.45 29.86 -22.56
N LEU A 276 12.52 29.47 -21.68
CA LEU A 276 12.76 28.48 -20.63
C LEU A 276 12.54 27.06 -21.14
N GLU A 277 13.55 26.21 -20.96
CA GLU A 277 13.47 24.78 -21.25
C GLU A 277 12.84 24.02 -20.06
N PRO A 278 12.21 22.85 -20.32
CA PRO A 278 11.80 21.93 -19.25
C PRO A 278 12.96 21.57 -18.32
N CYS A 279 12.67 21.46 -17.03
CA CYS A 279 13.63 21.13 -15.99
C CYS A 279 14.37 19.83 -16.32
N LEU A 280 15.71 19.84 -16.27
CA LEU A 280 16.53 18.65 -16.52
C LEU A 280 16.31 17.51 -15.51
N GLY A 281 15.75 17.82 -14.34
CA GLY A 281 15.54 16.84 -13.28
C GLY A 281 14.22 16.08 -13.39
N CYS A 282 13.10 16.80 -13.49
CA CYS A 282 11.77 16.16 -13.52
C CYS A 282 11.16 16.13 -14.91
N SER A 283 11.60 16.97 -15.85
CA SER A 283 11.00 17.17 -17.17
C SER A 283 9.52 17.60 -17.18
N ASP A 284 8.85 17.62 -16.03
CA ASP A 284 7.44 18.00 -15.89
C ASP A 284 7.20 19.52 -15.79
N LYS A 285 8.14 20.27 -15.22
CA LYS A 285 8.02 21.72 -14.97
C LYS A 285 9.06 22.50 -15.76
N LEU A 286 8.76 23.75 -16.10
CA LEU A 286 9.76 24.66 -16.67
C LEU A 286 10.86 24.99 -15.66
N SER A 287 12.04 25.32 -16.18
CA SER A 287 13.16 25.78 -15.38
C SER A 287 12.84 27.13 -14.75
N ASN A 288 12.82 27.23 -13.42
CA ASN A 288 12.30 28.41 -12.72
C ASN A 288 13.19 28.91 -11.57
N VAL A 289 14.44 28.41 -11.50
CA VAL A 289 15.43 28.85 -10.52
C VAL A 289 16.76 29.17 -11.17
N LYS A 290 17.39 30.26 -10.71
CA LYS A 290 18.75 30.65 -11.04
C LYS A 290 19.60 30.74 -9.77
N LEU A 291 20.82 30.24 -9.85
CA LEU A 291 21.81 30.45 -8.79
C LEU A 291 22.48 31.80 -9.03
N PHE A 292 22.22 32.75 -8.14
CA PHE A 292 22.79 34.09 -8.17
C PHE A 292 23.31 34.42 -6.78
N ARG A 293 24.61 34.72 -6.69
CA ARG A 293 25.26 34.92 -5.39
C ARG A 293 24.68 36.16 -4.70
N GLN A 294 23.96 35.95 -3.61
CA GLN A 294 23.35 37.00 -2.79
C GLN A 294 23.79 36.91 -1.33
N CYS A 295 24.38 35.78 -0.92
CA CYS A 295 25.02 35.72 0.37
C CYS A 295 26.14 36.78 0.43
N GLY A 296 26.01 37.71 1.37
CA GLY A 296 27.10 38.63 1.69
C GLY A 296 28.33 37.80 2.04
N GLY A 297 29.52 38.28 1.70
CA GLY A 297 30.81 37.66 2.07
C GLY A 297 31.07 37.60 3.57
N LEU A 298 30.05 37.46 4.42
CA LEU A 298 30.10 37.14 5.84
C LEU A 298 30.53 35.67 6.02
N GLY A 299 31.69 35.34 5.48
CA GLY A 299 32.47 34.15 5.83
C GLY A 299 33.25 34.37 7.13
N VAL A 300 32.62 34.99 8.13
CA VAL A 300 33.20 35.12 9.48
C VAL A 300 32.10 34.79 10.49
N GLY A 301 31.72 33.51 10.51
CA GLY A 301 31.07 32.90 11.66
C GLY A 301 32.16 32.44 12.61
N ILE A 302 32.15 33.01 13.80
CA ILE A 302 32.97 32.69 14.98
C ILE A 302 32.80 31.21 15.30
N ASP A 303 33.71 30.36 14.82
CA ASP A 303 34.08 29.06 15.40
C ASP A 303 35.28 28.50 14.61
N ASP A 304 36.42 28.47 15.29
CA ASP A 304 37.78 28.41 14.76
C ASP A 304 38.20 27.03 14.19
N ASN A 305 37.29 26.22 13.63
CA ASN A 305 37.67 24.85 13.17
C ASN A 305 36.86 24.20 12.03
N MET A 306 36.07 24.93 11.25
CA MET A 306 35.55 24.39 9.98
C MET A 306 35.35 25.50 8.95
N ALA A 307 36.39 25.78 8.15
CA ALA A 307 36.29 26.71 7.04
C ALA A 307 35.25 26.22 6.03
N ARG A 308 34.06 26.83 6.03
CA ARG A 308 33.01 26.52 5.04
C ARG A 308 33.48 27.00 3.66
N PRO A 309 33.32 26.20 2.58
CA PRO A 309 33.67 26.65 1.25
C PRO A 309 32.82 27.87 0.88
N ALA A 310 33.49 29.00 0.59
CA ALA A 310 32.80 30.23 0.24
C ALA A 310 31.98 30.06 -1.03
N CYS A 311 30.77 30.63 -1.05
CA CYS A 311 29.92 30.59 -2.24
C CYS A 311 30.58 31.33 -3.41
N MET A 312 30.51 30.73 -4.59
CA MET A 312 31.11 31.23 -5.83
C MET A 312 30.02 31.70 -6.80
N PRO A 313 30.28 32.75 -7.62
CA PRO A 313 29.32 33.20 -8.61
C PRO A 313 29.05 32.12 -9.66
N CYS A 314 27.77 31.86 -9.95
CA CYS A 314 27.33 30.91 -10.97
C CYS A 314 26.84 31.66 -12.22
N GLN A 315 27.32 31.25 -13.40
CA GLN A 315 26.95 31.82 -14.70
C GLN A 315 26.09 30.87 -15.54
N CYS A 316 25.57 29.80 -14.95
CA CYS A 316 24.70 28.88 -15.66
C CYS A 316 23.34 29.53 -15.97
N ARG A 317 22.77 29.17 -17.12
CA ARG A 317 21.37 29.45 -17.44
C ARG A 317 20.43 28.66 -16.50
N PRO A 318 19.20 29.14 -16.24
CA PRO A 318 18.18 28.36 -15.55
C PRO A 318 17.90 27.05 -16.29
N MET A 319 18.06 25.93 -15.61
CA MET A 319 17.98 24.58 -16.18
C MET A 319 17.21 23.60 -15.27
N TRP A 320 16.80 24.08 -14.10
CA TRP A 320 16.18 23.27 -13.06
C TRP A 320 14.96 24.00 -12.55
N CYS A 321 14.00 23.25 -12.03
CA CYS A 321 12.95 23.80 -11.19
C CYS A 321 13.41 23.83 -9.72
N VAL A 322 12.83 24.72 -8.91
CA VAL A 322 13.18 24.88 -7.49
C VAL A 322 13.07 23.57 -6.71
N SER A 323 12.08 22.72 -7.01
CA SER A 323 11.89 21.45 -6.32
C SER A 323 13.02 20.46 -6.62
N CYS A 324 13.49 20.40 -7.87
CA CYS A 324 14.65 19.58 -8.23
C CYS A 324 15.94 20.16 -7.64
N MET A 325 16.09 21.48 -7.61
CA MET A 325 17.24 22.12 -6.95
C MET A 325 17.28 21.82 -5.46
N ALA A 326 16.14 21.85 -4.77
CA ALA A 326 16.02 21.46 -3.36
C ALA A 326 16.46 20.00 -3.14
N ARG A 327 16.05 19.07 -4.01
CA ARG A 327 16.46 17.66 -3.92
C ARG A 327 17.96 17.48 -4.11
N ILE A 328 18.56 18.18 -5.08
CA ILE A 328 20.01 18.16 -5.33
C ILE A 328 20.75 18.70 -4.11
N PHE A 329 20.28 19.81 -3.55
CA PHE A 329 20.86 20.41 -2.36
C PHE A 329 20.81 19.46 -1.17
N LEU A 330 19.65 18.86 -0.91
CA LEU A 330 19.43 17.88 0.17
C LEU A 330 20.36 16.67 0.04
N ALA A 331 20.53 16.13 -1.17
CA ALA A 331 21.38 14.97 -1.42
C ALA A 331 22.86 15.22 -1.13
N LYS A 332 23.27 16.49 -0.99
CA LYS A 332 24.65 16.89 -0.63
C LYS A 332 24.81 17.26 0.84
N GLN A 333 23.73 17.21 1.63
CA GLN A 333 23.78 17.48 3.07
C GLN A 333 24.11 16.22 3.87
N ASP A 334 24.59 16.44 5.10
CA ASP A 334 24.80 15.38 6.08
C ASP A 334 23.45 14.79 6.52
N GLN A 335 23.19 13.54 6.11
CA GLN A 335 21.94 12.84 6.41
C GLN A 335 21.78 12.52 7.90
N SER A 336 22.87 12.57 8.68
CA SER A 336 22.84 12.33 10.13
C SER A 336 22.35 13.53 10.96
N ALA A 337 22.31 14.73 10.35
CA ALA A 337 21.93 15.98 11.03
C ALA A 337 20.83 16.77 10.27
N PRO A 338 19.57 16.29 10.23
CA PRO A 338 18.49 16.93 9.45
C PRO A 338 18.15 18.37 9.83
N THR A 339 18.38 18.74 11.09
CA THR A 339 18.10 20.09 11.61
C THR A 339 19.00 21.17 11.02
N ARG A 340 20.15 20.79 10.42
CA ARG A 340 21.15 21.72 9.85
C ARG A 340 21.18 21.71 8.33
N TRP A 341 20.25 21.01 7.67
CA TRP A 341 20.29 20.87 6.21
C TRP A 341 20.26 22.20 5.48
N LEU A 342 19.47 23.18 5.91
CA LEU A 342 19.38 24.49 5.24
C LEU A 342 20.66 25.34 5.40
N ASP A 343 21.46 25.08 6.42
CA ASP A 343 22.67 25.85 6.74
C ASP A 343 23.88 25.44 5.88
N GLY A 344 23.75 24.35 5.13
CA GLY A 344 24.84 23.80 4.35
C GLY A 344 25.08 24.49 3.01
N ASN A 345 26.05 23.95 2.27
CA ASN A 345 26.41 24.41 0.94
C ASN A 345 26.27 23.25 -0.04
N CYS A 346 26.04 23.56 -1.31
CA CYS A 346 25.96 22.58 -2.37
C CYS A 346 26.73 23.07 -3.60
N PRO A 347 27.46 22.22 -4.33
CA PRO A 347 27.97 22.58 -5.65
C PRO A 347 26.82 22.61 -6.67
N CYS A 348 26.84 23.59 -7.57
CA CYS A 348 25.92 23.65 -8.71
C CYS A 348 26.02 22.34 -9.52
N PRO A 349 24.90 21.67 -9.87
CA PRO A 349 24.93 20.42 -10.62
C PRO A 349 25.57 20.56 -12.02
N THR A 350 25.67 21.78 -12.55
CA THR A 350 26.21 22.06 -13.87
C THR A 350 27.67 22.51 -13.82
N CYS A 351 27.96 23.64 -13.17
CA CYS A 351 29.31 24.24 -13.15
C CYS A 351 30.09 23.97 -11.86
N ARG A 352 29.49 23.29 -10.88
CA ARG A 352 30.06 23.01 -9.55
C ARG A 352 30.40 24.23 -8.70
N ALA A 353 30.02 25.44 -9.12
CA ALA A 353 30.09 26.64 -8.27
C ALA A 353 29.32 26.39 -6.97
N THR A 354 29.99 26.58 -5.83
CA THR A 354 29.38 26.33 -4.51
C THR A 354 28.36 27.42 -4.21
N PHE A 355 27.19 27.05 -3.73
CA PHE A 355 26.11 27.97 -3.39
C PHE A 355 25.43 27.55 -2.07
N CYS A 356 24.78 28.49 -1.40
CA CYS A 356 23.93 28.26 -0.24
C CYS A 356 22.47 28.60 -0.56
N ILE A 357 21.53 28.35 0.36
CA ILE A 357 20.11 28.64 0.16
C ILE A 357 19.84 30.12 -0.19
N LEU A 358 20.65 31.05 0.31
CA LEU A 358 20.49 32.48 0.02
C LEU A 358 20.84 32.83 -1.43
N ASP A 359 21.63 31.99 -2.12
CA ASP A 359 22.01 32.22 -3.52
C ASP A 359 20.97 31.67 -4.51
N VAL A 360 19.87 31.13 -4.01
CA VAL A 360 18.80 30.53 -4.81
C VAL A 360 17.78 31.62 -5.15
N ALA A 361 17.82 32.13 -6.38
CA ALA A 361 16.89 33.16 -6.85
C ALA A 361 15.81 32.52 -7.74
N LEU A 362 14.55 32.69 -7.36
CA LEU A 362 13.42 32.30 -8.21
C LEU A 362 13.26 33.30 -9.35
N LEU A 363 12.85 32.82 -10.53
CA LEU A 363 12.49 33.69 -11.64
C LEU A 363 11.17 34.42 -11.34
N THR A 364 10.94 35.56 -12.00
CA THR A 364 9.68 36.31 -11.91
C THR A 364 8.49 35.55 -12.46
N SER A 365 8.70 34.74 -13.51
CA SER A 365 7.67 33.86 -14.10
C SER A 365 7.24 32.71 -13.19
N PHE A 366 7.88 32.51 -12.03
CA PHE A 366 7.58 31.41 -11.12
C PHE A 366 6.14 31.45 -10.57
N ASP A 367 5.62 32.63 -10.24
CA ASP A 367 4.31 32.76 -9.59
C ASP A 367 3.14 32.57 -10.58
N GLU A 368 3.38 32.70 -11.89
CA GLU A 368 2.38 32.40 -12.94
C GLU A 368 2.07 30.89 -13.06
N ASP A 369 2.96 30.01 -12.58
CA ASP A 369 2.77 28.56 -12.61
C ASP A 369 2.08 28.02 -11.34
N ASP A 370 2.16 28.72 -10.20
CA ASP A 370 1.45 28.38 -8.96
C ASP A 370 0.06 29.04 -8.89
N GLY A 371 -0.15 30.13 -9.63
CA GLY A 371 -1.42 30.86 -9.72
C GLY A 371 -2.29 30.38 -10.89
N GLY A 372 -3.12 29.37 -10.67
CA GLY A 372 -4.32 29.21 -11.49
C GLY A 372 -5.09 30.52 -11.49
N SER A 373 -5.17 31.19 -12.63
CA SER A 373 -5.84 32.47 -12.80
C SER A 373 -7.32 32.37 -12.40
N PRO A 374 -7.83 33.23 -11.50
CA PRO A 374 -9.18 33.73 -11.65
C PRO A 374 -9.10 34.79 -12.75
N SER A 375 -9.75 34.53 -13.88
CA SER A 375 -9.95 35.52 -14.93
C SER A 375 -10.62 36.77 -14.34
N ALA A 376 -9.85 37.85 -14.17
CA ALA A 376 -10.42 39.16 -13.94
C ALA A 376 -11.08 39.63 -15.25
N ALA A 377 -12.39 39.48 -15.33
CA ALA A 377 -13.20 40.15 -16.33
C ALA A 377 -13.14 41.66 -16.06
N ARG A 378 -12.82 42.40 -17.12
CA ARG A 378 -12.87 43.86 -17.19
C ARG A 378 -14.25 44.36 -16.80
N GLU A 379 -14.30 45.33 -15.91
CA GLU A 379 -15.41 46.26 -15.75
C GLU A 379 -15.38 47.20 -16.95
N ASP A 380 -16.43 47.13 -17.78
CA ASP A 380 -16.86 48.23 -18.65
C ASP A 380 -18.10 48.84 -17.98
N GLU A 381 -17.97 50.06 -17.45
CA GLU A 381 -19.05 51.05 -17.35
C GLU A 381 -18.49 52.44 -17.63
#